data_AF-A0A6J6HG06-F1
#
_entry.id   AF-A0A6J6HG06-F1
#
_cell.length_a   1.000
_cell.length_b   1.000
_cell.length_c   1.000
_cell.angle_alpha   90.00
_cell.angle_beta   90.00
_cell.angle_gamma   90.00
#
_symmetry.space_group_name_H-M   'P 1'
#
loop_
_entity.id
_entity.type
_entity.pdbx_description
1 polymer ?
#
loop_
_entity_poly.entity_id
_entity_poly.type
_entity_poly.pdbx_seq_one_letter_code
_entity_poly.pdbx_strand_id
1 'polypeptide(L)'
;MAGSFWIETLGCPKNQVDSDKLVGSMLADGLLPAESAESADVVVVNTCAFVEEARQESIDTILGLDAARAPGAKLVVTGCMAERYGSELAEALPEVDAVSGFGVPVTLGPSRTRGDGPALPLLDLLNLPRPRSTSPWAYVKVAEGCDRACGFCAIPSFRGKQRSRSMNDILDEVDALQAREIVLVAQDLAAFGRDQGVGERSIVPLVNAVAERVDRVRLLYLYPSDLTDELIDAICLTGVPYFDLSLQHVSAPLLRRMKRWGNGERFTRRMADIRRREPGAAFRSNFIVGYPGETEADHDELLAFVEEAQLDWCGFFSFSSEEGTYAADLDGVVPAGLMSERLAELGELQDRITAAKRDELIGSEVEVLVDAQGQGRTYREAPEIDGIVTVPDTLAIGTFATMTITGALGPDLVADTVKGSRS
;
A
#
# COMPACT_ATOMS: atom_id res chain seq x y z
N MET A 1 -25.62 -5.27 -26.52
CA MET A 1 -25.63 -5.49 -25.06
C MET A 1 -24.48 -4.67 -24.50
N ALA A 2 -24.65 -4.03 -23.34
CA ALA A 2 -23.51 -3.43 -22.65
C ALA A 2 -22.52 -4.56 -22.33
N GLY A 3 -21.24 -4.37 -22.65
CA GLY A 3 -20.21 -5.34 -22.29
C GLY A 3 -20.02 -5.39 -20.77
N SER A 4 -19.55 -6.51 -20.26
CA SER A 4 -19.25 -6.72 -18.85
C SER A 4 -17.74 -6.76 -18.61
N PHE A 5 -17.29 -6.35 -17.43
CA PHE A 5 -15.87 -6.39 -17.07
C PHE A 5 -15.61 -6.99 -15.69
N TRP A 6 -14.46 -7.66 -15.55
CA TRP A 6 -13.87 -8.07 -14.28
C TRP A 6 -12.49 -7.42 -14.17
N ILE A 7 -12.11 -6.98 -12.97
CA ILE A 7 -10.75 -6.50 -12.69
C ILE A 7 -10.17 -7.27 -11.51
N GLU A 8 -9.06 -7.95 -11.76
CA GLU A 8 -8.23 -8.57 -10.74
C GLU A 8 -7.12 -7.61 -10.36
N THR A 9 -7.00 -7.28 -9.08
CA THR A 9 -6.05 -6.27 -8.60
C THR A 9 -4.99 -6.90 -7.73
N LEU A 10 -3.73 -6.77 -8.15
CA LEU A 10 -2.59 -7.32 -7.43
C LEU A 10 -1.65 -6.21 -6.95
N GLY A 11 -0.86 -6.55 -5.94
CA GLY A 11 0.25 -5.74 -5.46
C GLY A 11 -0.09 -4.87 -4.25
N CYS A 12 -0.31 -3.58 -4.46
CA CYS A 12 -0.30 -2.62 -3.35
C CYS A 12 -1.48 -1.63 -3.40
N PRO A 13 -1.76 -0.91 -2.30
CA PRO A 13 -2.79 0.13 -2.23
C PRO A 13 -2.80 1.15 -3.38
N LYS A 14 -1.62 1.44 -3.97
CA LYS A 14 -1.51 2.35 -5.11
C LYS A 14 -2.12 1.73 -6.38
N ASN A 15 -1.93 0.43 -6.59
CA ASN A 15 -2.58 -0.31 -7.66
C ASN A 15 -4.09 -0.43 -7.43
N GLN A 16 -4.55 -0.54 -6.18
CA GLN A 16 -5.99 -0.52 -5.88
C GLN A 16 -6.65 0.78 -6.33
N VAL A 17 -6.03 1.93 -6.03
CA VAL A 17 -6.53 3.21 -6.53
C VAL A 17 -6.54 3.23 -8.07
N ASP A 18 -5.48 2.73 -8.71
CA ASP A 18 -5.41 2.64 -10.18
C ASP A 18 -6.56 1.77 -10.73
N SER A 19 -6.87 0.63 -10.11
CA SER A 19 -8.00 -0.22 -10.48
C SER A 19 -9.33 0.49 -10.32
N ASP A 20 -9.58 1.16 -9.20
CA ASP A 20 -10.84 1.88 -8.98
C ASP A 20 -11.07 2.99 -10.03
N LYS A 21 -9.99 3.63 -10.50
CA LYS A 21 -10.02 4.64 -11.55
C LYS A 21 -10.33 4.01 -12.91
N LEU A 22 -9.76 2.83 -13.21
CA LEU A 22 -10.12 2.05 -14.39
C LEU A 22 -11.59 1.61 -14.36
N VAL A 23 -12.10 1.17 -13.20
CA VAL A 23 -13.53 0.86 -12.99
C VAL A 23 -14.38 2.09 -13.33
N GLY A 24 -14.02 3.26 -12.83
CA GLY A 24 -14.71 4.52 -13.16
C GLY A 24 -14.75 4.80 -14.65
N SER A 25 -13.62 4.60 -15.35
CA SER A 25 -13.55 4.76 -16.81
C SER A 25 -14.41 3.73 -17.55
N MET A 26 -14.39 2.46 -17.16
CA MET A 26 -15.17 1.40 -17.81
C MET A 26 -16.67 1.58 -17.63
N LEU A 27 -17.11 2.04 -16.45
CA LEU A 27 -18.49 2.41 -16.18
C LEU A 27 -18.95 3.60 -17.06
N ALA A 28 -18.08 4.60 -17.24
CA ALA A 28 -18.35 5.74 -18.12
C ALA A 28 -18.45 5.34 -19.60
N ASP A 29 -17.69 4.32 -20.01
CA ASP A 29 -17.77 3.68 -21.33
C ASP A 29 -19.03 2.79 -21.50
N GLY A 30 -19.83 2.64 -20.44
CA GLY A 30 -21.09 1.89 -20.45
C GLY A 30 -20.94 0.39 -20.25
N LEU A 31 -19.78 -0.09 -19.79
CA LEU A 31 -19.62 -1.47 -19.36
C LEU A 31 -20.18 -1.66 -17.94
N LEU A 32 -20.51 -2.90 -17.59
CA LEU A 32 -21.05 -3.26 -16.27
C LEU A 32 -20.09 -4.21 -15.53
N PRO A 33 -19.97 -4.13 -14.19
CA PRO A 33 -19.20 -5.10 -13.43
C PRO A 33 -19.81 -6.50 -13.57
N ALA A 34 -18.97 -7.50 -13.83
CA ALA A 34 -19.34 -8.91 -13.82
C ALA A 34 -19.30 -9.46 -12.38
N GLU A 35 -20.05 -10.54 -12.11
CA GLU A 35 -20.01 -11.21 -10.81
C GLU A 35 -18.75 -12.06 -10.62
N SER A 36 -18.10 -12.44 -11.72
CA SER A 36 -16.92 -13.29 -11.77
C SER A 36 -16.16 -13.11 -13.09
N ALA A 37 -14.88 -13.48 -13.12
CA ALA A 37 -14.05 -13.43 -14.32
C ALA A 37 -14.61 -14.31 -15.45
N GLU A 38 -15.22 -15.45 -15.11
CA GLU A 38 -15.85 -16.42 -15.99
C GLU A 38 -17.10 -15.86 -16.70
N SER A 39 -17.68 -14.80 -16.15
CA SER A 39 -18.89 -14.14 -16.70
C SER A 39 -18.61 -12.82 -17.42
N ALA A 40 -17.34 -12.37 -17.45
CA ALA A 40 -16.97 -11.08 -18.00
C ALA A 40 -16.64 -11.15 -19.50
N ASP A 41 -16.99 -10.09 -20.24
CA ASP A 41 -16.55 -9.90 -21.64
C ASP A 41 -15.11 -9.36 -21.71
N VAL A 42 -14.67 -8.63 -20.68
CA VAL A 42 -13.31 -8.10 -20.54
C VAL A 42 -12.78 -8.42 -19.14
N VAL A 43 -11.68 -9.15 -19.06
CA VAL A 43 -10.95 -9.44 -17.82
C VAL A 43 -9.69 -8.59 -17.82
N VAL A 44 -9.55 -7.72 -16.83
CA VAL A 44 -8.38 -6.85 -16.64
C VAL A 44 -7.57 -7.37 -15.46
N VAL A 45 -6.26 -7.54 -15.62
CA VAL A 45 -5.35 -7.89 -14.52
C VAL A 45 -4.40 -6.73 -14.26
N ASN A 46 -4.55 -6.07 -13.11
CA ASN A 46 -3.68 -4.97 -12.68
C ASN A 46 -2.51 -5.54 -11.85
N THR A 47 -1.35 -5.65 -12.50
CA THR A 47 -0.20 -6.43 -12.03
C THR A 47 0.78 -5.63 -11.18
N CYS A 48 1.54 -6.36 -10.36
CA CYS A 48 2.65 -5.83 -9.58
C CYS A 48 4.00 -6.19 -10.23
N ALA A 49 5.01 -5.33 -10.07
CA ALA A 49 6.38 -5.60 -10.50
C ALA A 49 7.42 -5.18 -9.45
N PHE A 50 7.00 -5.15 -8.18
CA PHE A 50 7.82 -4.61 -7.10
C PHE A 50 8.93 -5.57 -6.66
N VAL A 51 8.62 -6.86 -6.51
CA VAL A 51 9.54 -7.93 -6.13
C VAL A 51 9.30 -9.17 -6.99
N GLU A 52 10.26 -10.10 -7.02
CA GLU A 52 10.19 -11.35 -7.80
C GLU A 52 8.94 -12.17 -7.47
N GLU A 53 8.63 -12.33 -6.19
CA GLU A 53 7.47 -13.11 -5.73
C GLU A 53 6.14 -12.52 -6.25
N ALA A 54 6.01 -11.19 -6.23
CA ALA A 54 4.83 -10.49 -6.74
C ALA A 54 4.72 -10.54 -8.28
N ARG A 55 5.86 -10.65 -8.99
CA ARG A 55 5.89 -10.88 -10.44
C ARG A 55 5.39 -12.28 -10.76
N GLN A 56 5.85 -13.29 -10.02
CA GLN A 56 5.39 -14.67 -10.18
C GLN A 56 3.89 -14.79 -9.90
N GLU A 57 3.40 -14.22 -8.80
CA GLU A 57 1.96 -14.17 -8.48
C GLU A 57 1.16 -13.53 -9.62
N SER A 58 1.67 -12.44 -10.21
CA SER A 58 1.03 -11.77 -11.33
C SER A 58 0.93 -12.69 -12.55
N ILE A 59 1.99 -13.43 -12.89
CA ILE A 59 2.00 -14.38 -14.02
C ILE A 59 1.03 -15.54 -13.77
N ASP A 60 1.08 -16.14 -12.58
CA ASP A 60 0.23 -17.27 -12.22
C ASP A 60 -1.26 -16.88 -12.27
N THR A 61 -1.59 -15.67 -11.81
CA THR A 61 -2.95 -15.12 -11.87
C THR A 61 -3.40 -14.88 -13.31
N ILE A 62 -2.55 -14.33 -14.17
CA ILE A 62 -2.86 -14.13 -15.60
C ILE A 62 -3.21 -15.47 -16.26
N LEU A 63 -2.38 -16.49 -16.06
CA LEU A 63 -2.58 -17.83 -16.63
C LEU A 63 -3.84 -18.51 -16.07
N GLY A 64 -4.11 -18.35 -14.77
CA GLY A 64 -5.33 -18.84 -14.15
C GLY A 64 -6.60 -18.21 -14.73
N LEU A 65 -6.59 -16.90 -14.93
CA LEU A 65 -7.72 -16.17 -15.50
C LEU A 65 -7.90 -16.43 -17.00
N ASP A 66 -6.81 -16.63 -17.75
CA ASP A 66 -6.89 -17.09 -19.15
C ASP A 66 -7.61 -18.44 -19.25
N ALA A 67 -7.31 -19.37 -18.34
CA ALA A 67 -7.96 -20.68 -18.31
C ALA A 67 -9.44 -20.61 -17.91
N ALA A 68 -9.84 -19.61 -17.11
CA ALA A 68 -11.19 -19.48 -16.56
C ALA A 68 -12.14 -18.61 -17.41
N ARG A 69 -11.62 -17.60 -18.13
CA ARG A 69 -12.44 -16.60 -18.83
C ARG A 69 -13.43 -17.21 -19.83
N ALA A 70 -14.54 -16.51 -20.06
CA ALA A 70 -15.53 -16.94 -21.05
C ALA A 70 -14.92 -17.03 -22.46
N PRO A 71 -15.38 -17.97 -23.32
CA PRO A 71 -14.94 -18.03 -24.71
C PRO A 71 -15.20 -16.71 -25.45
N GLY A 72 -14.14 -16.09 -25.97
CA GLY A 72 -14.19 -14.80 -26.67
C GLY A 72 -14.03 -13.57 -25.76
N ALA A 73 -13.96 -13.75 -24.43
CA ALA A 73 -13.63 -12.68 -23.51
C ALA A 73 -12.19 -12.20 -23.71
N LYS A 74 -12.00 -10.89 -23.59
CA LYS A 74 -10.68 -10.26 -23.73
C LYS A 74 -9.91 -10.25 -22.43
N LEU A 75 -8.64 -10.65 -22.47
CA LEU A 75 -7.74 -10.57 -21.32
C LEU A 75 -6.75 -9.43 -21.53
N VAL A 76 -6.80 -8.43 -20.65
CA VAL A 76 -5.97 -7.23 -20.71
C VAL A 76 -5.10 -7.16 -19.47
N VAL A 77 -3.79 -7.07 -19.65
CA VAL A 77 -2.84 -6.92 -18.55
C VAL A 77 -2.43 -5.46 -18.42
N THR A 78 -2.52 -4.89 -17.23
CA THR A 78 -2.10 -3.53 -16.91
C THR A 78 -1.27 -3.48 -15.62
N GLY A 79 -0.92 -2.29 -15.15
CA GLY A 79 -0.17 -2.10 -13.90
C GLY A 79 1.34 -2.02 -14.08
N CYS A 80 2.07 -2.22 -12.98
CA CYS A 80 3.52 -2.03 -12.92
C CYS A 80 4.28 -2.97 -13.88
N MET A 81 3.84 -4.22 -14.02
CA MET A 81 4.54 -5.20 -14.87
C MET A 81 4.34 -4.88 -16.35
N ALA A 82 3.12 -4.48 -16.73
CA ALA A 82 2.81 -4.01 -18.07
C ALA A 82 3.61 -2.76 -18.46
N GLU A 83 3.78 -1.81 -17.53
CA GLU A 83 4.59 -0.61 -17.79
C GLU A 83 6.08 -0.94 -17.95
N ARG A 84 6.63 -1.76 -17.05
CA ARG A 84 8.08 -2.00 -16.99
C ARG A 84 8.56 -3.01 -18.03
N TYR A 85 7.80 -4.08 -18.27
CA TYR A 85 8.19 -5.22 -19.10
C TYR A 85 7.25 -5.45 -20.28
N GLY A 86 6.51 -4.43 -20.71
CA GLY A 86 5.37 -4.60 -21.62
C GLY A 86 5.67 -5.37 -22.92
N SER A 87 6.82 -5.12 -23.56
CA SER A 87 7.22 -5.83 -24.78
C SER A 87 7.56 -7.29 -24.53
N GLU A 88 8.29 -7.57 -23.45
CA GLU A 88 8.69 -8.93 -23.08
C GLU A 88 7.48 -9.74 -22.63
N LEU A 89 6.58 -9.12 -21.86
CA LEU A 89 5.36 -9.76 -21.38
C LEU A 89 4.41 -10.11 -22.54
N ALA A 90 4.28 -9.22 -23.52
CA ALA A 90 3.48 -9.48 -24.71
C ALA A 90 4.07 -10.59 -25.61
N GLU A 91 5.39 -10.77 -25.61
CA GLU A 91 6.05 -11.86 -26.32
C GLU A 91 5.95 -13.19 -25.55
N ALA A 92 6.06 -13.14 -24.23
CA ALA A 92 6.06 -14.31 -23.36
C ALA A 92 4.66 -14.89 -23.08
N LEU A 93 3.61 -14.06 -23.10
CA LEU A 93 2.22 -14.44 -22.80
C LEU A 93 1.29 -14.19 -24.01
N PRO A 94 1.35 -15.04 -25.06
CA PRO A 94 0.55 -14.87 -26.28
C PRO A 94 -0.97 -15.00 -26.04
N GLU A 95 -1.40 -15.58 -24.92
CA GLU A 95 -2.79 -15.66 -24.48
C GLU A 95 -3.41 -14.31 -24.10
N VAL A 96 -2.59 -13.30 -23.77
CA VAL A 96 -3.04 -11.96 -23.42
C VAL A 96 -3.41 -11.18 -24.69
N ASP A 97 -4.64 -10.67 -24.74
CA ASP A 97 -5.10 -9.90 -25.91
C ASP A 97 -4.47 -8.50 -26.00
N ALA A 98 -4.13 -7.90 -24.86
CA ALA A 98 -3.46 -6.61 -24.80
C ALA A 98 -2.65 -6.43 -23.50
N VAL A 99 -1.46 -5.84 -23.64
CA VAL A 99 -0.64 -5.36 -22.52
C VAL A 99 -0.66 -3.82 -22.55
N SER A 100 -1.25 -3.24 -21.51
CA SER A 100 -1.54 -1.80 -21.39
C SER A 100 -0.79 -1.20 -20.21
N GLY A 101 0.30 -0.49 -20.49
CA GLY A 101 1.01 0.31 -19.49
C GLY A 101 0.17 1.48 -18.93
N PHE A 102 0.77 2.29 -18.07
CA PHE A 102 0.12 3.50 -17.58
C PHE A 102 -0.19 4.43 -18.74
N GLY A 103 -1.40 4.99 -18.77
CA GLY A 103 -1.79 5.86 -19.88
C GLY A 103 -2.42 5.15 -21.08
N VAL A 104 -2.49 3.82 -21.07
CA VAL A 104 -3.12 3.06 -22.16
C VAL A 104 -4.51 2.59 -21.73
N PRO A 105 -5.58 2.92 -22.47
CA PRO A 105 -6.93 2.44 -22.18
C PRO A 105 -7.00 0.90 -22.13
N VAL A 106 -7.77 0.37 -21.19
CA VAL A 106 -8.01 -1.08 -21.04
C VAL A 106 -9.24 -1.56 -21.82
N THR A 107 -10.10 -0.64 -22.28
CA THR A 107 -11.27 -0.97 -23.09
C THR A 107 -10.87 -1.20 -24.55
N LEU A 108 -10.90 -2.47 -24.97
CA LEU A 108 -10.71 -2.87 -26.36
C LEU A 108 -12.03 -2.68 -27.13
N GLY A 109 -12.39 -1.43 -27.44
CA GLY A 109 -13.51 -1.14 -28.35
C GLY A 109 -13.29 -1.78 -29.73
N PRO A 110 -14.34 -1.90 -30.58
CA PRO A 110 -14.18 -2.42 -31.93
C PRO A 110 -13.13 -1.57 -32.65
N SER A 111 -11.98 -2.18 -32.91
CA SER A 111 -10.89 -1.69 -33.75
C SER A 111 -11.15 -0.28 -34.29
N ARG A 112 -10.76 0.75 -33.53
CA ARG A 112 -10.22 1.92 -34.23
C ARG A 112 -8.90 1.40 -34.79
N THR A 113 -9.03 0.81 -35.97
CA THR A 113 -8.00 0.22 -36.82
C THR A 113 -6.63 0.77 -36.46
N ARG A 114 -5.64 -0.11 -36.28
CA ARG A 114 -4.24 0.21 -36.60
C ARG A 114 -4.23 0.86 -37.99
N GLY A 115 -4.31 2.16 -37.98
CA GLY A 115 -4.36 3.08 -39.09
C GLY A 115 -3.71 4.34 -38.56
N ASP A 116 -2.99 5.04 -39.43
CA ASP A 116 -2.20 6.25 -39.17
C ASP A 116 -3.05 7.44 -38.63
N GLY A 117 -3.77 7.22 -37.54
CA GLY A 117 -4.54 8.21 -36.80
C GLY A 117 -3.74 8.76 -35.62
N PRO A 118 -4.06 9.98 -35.16
CA PRO A 118 -3.36 10.60 -34.04
C PRO A 118 -3.45 9.68 -32.81
N ALA A 119 -2.32 9.56 -32.10
CA ALA A 119 -2.18 8.77 -30.88
C ALA A 119 -3.40 8.99 -29.96
N LEU A 120 -3.96 7.90 -29.43
CA LEU A 120 -5.00 7.99 -28.40
C LEU A 120 -4.49 8.91 -27.27
N PRO A 121 -5.34 9.80 -26.73
CA PRO A 121 -4.92 10.67 -25.63
C PRO A 121 -4.45 9.78 -24.46
N LEU A 122 -3.29 10.13 -23.90
CA LEU A 122 -2.71 9.43 -22.76
C LEU A 122 -3.70 9.47 -21.59
N LEU A 123 -4.06 8.29 -21.07
CA LEU A 123 -4.98 8.16 -19.94
C LEU A 123 -4.29 8.64 -18.64
N ASP A 124 -4.63 9.83 -18.15
CA ASP A 124 -4.07 10.30 -16.87
C ASP A 124 -4.75 9.62 -15.67
N LEU A 125 -4.36 8.37 -15.43
CA LEU A 125 -4.90 7.49 -14.39
C LEU A 125 -4.90 8.15 -13.00
N LEU A 126 -3.93 9.01 -12.73
CA LEU A 126 -3.79 9.74 -11.47
C LEU A 126 -4.97 10.68 -11.18
N ASN A 127 -5.59 11.26 -12.21
CA ASN A 127 -6.64 12.27 -12.09
C ASN A 127 -7.99 11.84 -12.66
N LEU A 128 -8.15 10.58 -13.07
CA LEU A 128 -9.47 10.06 -13.48
C LEU A 128 -10.47 10.13 -12.32
N PRO A 129 -11.78 10.27 -12.60
CA PRO A 129 -12.81 10.04 -11.61
C PRO A 129 -12.92 8.54 -11.29
N ARG A 130 -13.45 8.22 -10.11
CA ARG A 130 -13.81 6.83 -9.73
C ARG A 130 -15.12 6.80 -8.95
N PRO A 131 -15.78 5.63 -8.86
CA PRO A 131 -17.00 5.48 -8.06
C PRO A 131 -16.76 5.75 -6.57
N ARG A 132 -17.87 5.88 -5.84
CA ARG A 132 -17.88 5.88 -4.38
C ARG A 132 -17.18 4.63 -3.84
N SER A 133 -16.53 4.73 -2.67
CA SER A 133 -15.99 3.55 -2.00
C SER A 133 -17.09 2.54 -1.66
N THR A 134 -16.78 1.26 -1.90
CA THR A 134 -17.60 0.12 -1.48
C THR A 134 -17.34 -0.27 -0.02
N SER A 135 -16.23 0.21 0.55
CA SER A 135 -15.85 0.01 1.95
C SER A 135 -16.03 1.31 2.76
N PRO A 136 -16.11 1.22 4.09
CA PRO A 136 -16.11 2.40 4.97
C PRO A 136 -14.84 3.24 4.92
N TRP A 137 -13.82 2.77 4.22
CA TRP A 137 -12.53 3.42 4.07
C TRP A 137 -12.17 3.51 2.57
N ALA A 138 -11.20 4.34 2.21
CA ALA A 138 -10.67 4.38 0.85
C ALA A 138 -9.21 4.85 0.83
N TYR A 139 -8.38 4.18 0.02
CA TYR A 139 -7.06 4.70 -0.34
C TYR A 139 -7.19 5.87 -1.30
N VAL A 140 -6.40 6.94 -1.11
CA VAL A 140 -6.35 8.09 -2.03
C VAL A 140 -4.90 8.33 -2.43
N LYS A 141 -4.62 8.16 -3.72
CA LYS A 141 -3.28 8.39 -4.29
C LYS A 141 -3.07 9.88 -4.50
N VAL A 142 -2.19 10.50 -3.72
CA VAL A 142 -1.96 11.96 -3.74
C VAL A 142 -0.84 12.38 -4.70
N ALA A 143 0.06 11.45 -5.01
CA ALA A 143 1.17 11.65 -5.93
C ALA A 143 1.57 10.33 -6.62
N GLU A 144 2.28 10.45 -7.73
CA GLU A 144 2.88 9.35 -8.49
C GLU A 144 4.39 9.58 -8.66
N GLY A 145 5.15 8.50 -8.81
CA GLY A 145 6.60 8.56 -8.99
C GLY A 145 7.34 8.90 -7.70
N CYS A 146 8.66 8.99 -7.77
CA CYS A 146 9.50 9.27 -6.61
C CYS A 146 10.85 9.85 -7.05
N ASP A 147 11.31 10.90 -6.34
CA ASP A 147 12.61 11.53 -6.63
C ASP A 147 13.77 10.92 -5.82
N ARG A 148 13.51 9.90 -4.98
CA ARG A 148 14.55 9.27 -4.17
C ARG A 148 15.41 8.32 -5.00
N ALA A 149 16.71 8.36 -4.74
CA ALA A 149 17.70 7.47 -5.35
C ALA A 149 18.04 6.26 -4.47
N CYS A 150 17.02 5.61 -3.89
CA CYS A 150 17.21 4.40 -3.07
C CYS A 150 17.90 3.31 -3.90
N GLY A 151 18.94 2.67 -3.35
CA GLY A 151 19.83 1.78 -4.09
C GLY A 151 19.15 0.55 -4.69
N PHE A 152 18.10 0.04 -4.04
CA PHE A 152 17.32 -1.13 -4.45
C PHE A 152 16.08 -0.80 -5.30
N CYS A 153 15.71 0.47 -5.42
CA CYS A 153 14.38 0.84 -5.90
C CYS A 153 14.39 1.17 -7.40
N ALA A 154 13.61 0.42 -8.19
CA ALA A 154 13.43 0.67 -9.62
C ALA A 154 12.31 1.69 -9.92
N ILE A 155 11.49 2.08 -8.95
CA ILE A 155 10.31 2.96 -9.16
C ILE A 155 10.61 4.19 -10.05
N PRO A 156 11.72 4.95 -9.85
CA PRO A 156 11.97 6.14 -10.66
C PRO A 156 12.17 5.87 -12.16
N SER A 157 12.51 4.63 -12.56
CA SER A 157 12.74 4.28 -13.96
C SER A 157 11.44 4.10 -14.76
N PHE A 158 10.36 3.64 -14.12
CA PHE A 158 9.11 3.30 -14.82
C PHE A 158 7.88 4.08 -14.34
N ARG A 159 7.83 4.54 -13.08
CA ARG A 159 6.77 5.46 -12.59
C ARG A 159 7.18 6.94 -12.72
N GLY A 160 8.45 7.20 -13.04
CA GLY A 160 8.99 8.55 -13.22
C GLY A 160 9.26 9.32 -11.92
N LYS A 161 9.52 10.61 -12.09
CA LYS A 161 9.75 11.57 -11.00
C LYS A 161 8.48 11.87 -10.22
N GLN A 162 8.62 12.44 -9.03
CA GLN A 162 7.49 12.86 -8.21
C GLN A 162 6.56 13.80 -9.01
N ARG A 163 5.28 13.43 -9.08
CA ARG A 163 4.19 14.21 -9.66
C ARG A 163 3.03 14.23 -8.67
N SER A 164 2.87 15.34 -7.95
CA SER A 164 1.79 15.55 -6.98
C SER A 164 0.53 16.07 -7.66
N ARG A 165 -0.63 15.59 -7.21
CA ARG A 165 -1.95 16.11 -7.64
C ARG A 165 -2.25 17.45 -7.01
N SER A 166 -3.18 18.21 -7.59
CA SER A 166 -3.65 19.43 -6.94
C SER A 166 -4.44 19.11 -5.68
N MET A 167 -4.36 19.99 -4.68
CA MET A 167 -5.11 19.81 -3.44
C MET A 167 -6.62 19.76 -3.71
N ASN A 168 -7.14 20.60 -4.61
CA ASN A 168 -8.57 20.60 -4.95
C ASN A 168 -9.00 19.26 -5.55
N ASP A 169 -8.26 18.69 -6.49
CA ASP A 169 -8.62 17.40 -7.10
C ASP A 169 -8.61 16.26 -6.08
N ILE A 170 -7.72 16.32 -5.08
CA ILE A 170 -7.69 15.34 -4.00
C ILE A 170 -8.92 15.50 -3.09
N LEU A 171 -9.25 16.73 -2.71
CA LEU A 171 -10.37 17.02 -1.82
C LEU A 171 -11.72 16.69 -2.49
N ASP A 172 -11.89 17.04 -3.77
CA ASP A 172 -13.08 16.69 -4.56
C ASP A 172 -13.25 15.16 -4.64
N GLU A 173 -12.15 14.42 -4.79
CA GLU A 173 -12.18 12.96 -4.74
C GLU A 173 -12.54 12.42 -3.36
N VAL A 174 -11.96 12.97 -2.28
CA VAL A 174 -12.29 12.58 -0.91
C VAL A 174 -13.79 12.75 -0.63
N ASP A 175 -14.36 13.88 -1.05
CA ASP A 175 -15.78 14.17 -0.87
C ASP A 175 -16.67 13.21 -1.69
N ALA A 176 -16.25 12.83 -2.90
CA ALA A 176 -16.97 11.88 -3.75
C ALA A 176 -16.95 10.43 -3.23
N LEU A 177 -15.91 10.03 -2.48
CA LEU A 177 -15.76 8.67 -1.97
C LEU A 177 -16.73 8.33 -0.84
N GLN A 178 -17.21 9.33 -0.09
CA GLN A 178 -18.12 9.16 1.05
C GLN A 178 -17.68 8.08 2.04
N ALA A 179 -16.36 7.99 2.27
CA ALA A 179 -15.73 7.08 3.23
C ALA A 179 -15.59 7.75 4.61
N ARG A 180 -15.54 6.93 5.66
CA ARG A 180 -15.28 7.34 7.05
C ARG A 180 -13.78 7.51 7.34
N GLU A 181 -12.95 6.64 6.75
CA GLU A 181 -11.49 6.68 6.85
C GLU A 181 -10.85 6.90 5.47
N ILE A 182 -9.97 7.89 5.35
CA ILE A 182 -9.17 8.11 4.15
C ILE A 182 -7.72 7.72 4.43
N VAL A 183 -7.16 6.89 3.55
CA VAL A 183 -5.77 6.45 3.66
C VAL A 183 -4.96 7.10 2.52
N LEU A 184 -4.16 8.10 2.86
CA LEU A 184 -3.33 8.80 1.90
C LEU A 184 -2.12 7.95 1.53
N VAL A 185 -1.92 7.75 0.22
CA VAL A 185 -0.84 6.92 -0.32
C VAL A 185 -0.08 7.63 -1.44
N ALA A 186 1.22 7.37 -1.50
CA ALA A 186 2.11 7.69 -2.60
C ALA A 186 3.35 6.78 -2.53
N GLN A 187 4.25 6.85 -3.50
CA GLN A 187 5.56 6.19 -3.38
C GLN A 187 6.43 6.89 -2.33
N ASP A 188 6.33 8.21 -2.21
CA ASP A 188 6.94 9.03 -1.17
C ASP A 188 5.95 10.10 -0.71
N LEU A 189 5.20 9.77 0.35
CA LEU A 189 4.05 10.57 0.76
C LEU A 189 4.45 11.96 1.25
N ALA A 190 5.43 12.04 2.15
CA ALA A 190 5.87 13.30 2.72
C ALA A 190 6.54 14.25 1.70
N ALA A 191 6.82 13.78 0.47
CA ALA A 191 7.31 14.61 -0.63
C ALA A 191 6.20 15.34 -1.41
N PHE A 192 4.92 15.11 -1.08
CA PHE A 192 3.79 15.81 -1.70
C PHE A 192 4.00 17.34 -1.74
N GLY A 193 3.72 17.95 -2.89
CA GLY A 193 3.79 19.39 -3.13
C GLY A 193 5.20 19.94 -3.40
N ARG A 194 6.28 19.15 -3.22
CA ARG A 194 7.66 19.62 -3.48
C ARG A 194 7.93 19.89 -4.96
N ASP A 195 7.25 19.20 -5.85
CA ASP A 195 7.36 19.28 -7.30
C ASP A 195 6.53 20.42 -7.93
N GLN A 196 5.57 20.98 -7.21
CA GLN A 196 4.58 21.93 -7.77
C GLN A 196 5.10 23.37 -7.91
N GLY A 197 6.31 23.67 -7.41
CA GLY A 197 7.01 24.96 -7.62
C GLY A 197 6.36 26.21 -7.00
N VAL A 198 5.09 26.16 -6.64
CA VAL A 198 4.25 27.24 -6.10
C VAL A 198 3.49 26.71 -4.88
N GLY A 199 3.56 27.41 -3.74
CA GLY A 199 2.88 27.01 -2.49
C GLY A 199 3.82 26.47 -1.40
N GLU A 200 3.22 26.02 -0.30
CA GLU A 200 3.93 25.42 0.83
C GLU A 200 4.39 24.00 0.47
N ARG A 201 5.70 23.71 0.65
CA ARG A 201 6.33 22.43 0.28
C ARG A 201 6.12 21.37 1.37
N SER A 202 4.90 21.29 1.89
CA SER A 202 4.52 20.44 3.02
C SER A 202 3.24 19.69 2.68
N ILE A 203 3.16 18.44 3.14
CA ILE A 203 1.91 17.67 3.10
C ILE A 203 0.94 18.08 4.20
N VAL A 204 1.40 18.78 5.24
CA VAL A 204 0.58 19.13 6.41
C VAL A 204 -0.73 19.86 6.06
N PRO A 205 -0.73 20.87 5.16
CA PRO A 205 -1.99 21.51 4.74
C PRO A 205 -2.98 20.53 4.11
N LEU A 206 -2.49 19.57 3.31
CA LEU A 206 -3.35 18.53 2.72
C LEU A 206 -3.93 17.62 3.81
N VAL A 207 -3.09 17.15 4.74
CA VAL A 207 -3.52 16.28 5.85
C VAL A 207 -4.63 16.95 6.66
N ASN A 208 -4.43 18.22 7.04
CA ASN A 208 -5.41 18.98 7.80
C ASN A 208 -6.71 19.16 7.01
N ALA A 209 -6.63 19.53 5.72
CA ALA A 209 -7.80 19.72 4.88
C ALA A 209 -8.61 18.42 4.65
N VAL A 210 -7.95 17.26 4.59
CA VAL A 210 -8.63 15.96 4.53
C VAL A 210 -9.24 15.61 5.89
N ALA A 211 -8.54 15.87 6.99
CA ALA A 211 -9.04 15.59 8.35
C ALA A 211 -10.28 16.42 8.73
N GLU A 212 -10.49 17.57 8.09
CA GLU A 212 -11.73 18.35 8.22
C GLU A 212 -12.95 17.71 7.52
N ARG A 213 -12.74 16.73 6.62
CA ARG A 213 -13.80 16.12 5.80
C ARG A 213 -14.23 14.74 6.26
N VAL A 214 -13.35 14.00 6.94
CA VAL A 214 -13.56 12.59 7.30
C VAL A 214 -13.16 12.32 8.75
N ASP A 215 -13.69 11.25 9.33
CA ASP A 215 -13.48 10.94 10.75
C ASP A 215 -12.05 10.48 11.06
N ARG A 216 -11.41 9.79 10.11
CA ARG A 216 -10.06 9.24 10.26
C ARG A 216 -9.21 9.50 9.02
N VAL A 217 -7.97 9.94 9.22
CA VAL A 217 -6.99 10.07 8.11
C VAL A 217 -5.72 9.30 8.44
N ARG A 218 -5.39 8.30 7.63
CA ARG A 218 -4.17 7.50 7.78
C ARG A 218 -3.15 7.89 6.72
N LEU A 219 -1.89 7.90 7.12
CA LEU A 219 -0.77 8.14 6.23
C LEU A 219 0.10 6.89 6.12
N LEU A 220 0.36 6.44 4.90
CA LEU A 220 1.26 5.31 4.62
C LEU A 220 2.49 5.76 3.83
N TYR A 221 3.55 4.95 3.83
CA TYR A 221 4.77 5.17 3.06
C TYR A 221 5.53 6.45 3.47
N LEU A 222 5.69 6.67 4.78
CA LEU A 222 6.43 7.82 5.30
C LEU A 222 7.93 7.53 5.28
N TYR A 223 8.69 8.42 4.64
CA TYR A 223 10.15 8.37 4.71
C TYR A 223 10.63 9.03 6.01
N PRO A 224 11.49 8.36 6.81
CA PRO A 224 11.83 8.79 8.17
C PRO A 224 12.43 10.20 8.29
N SER A 225 13.23 10.63 7.30
CA SER A 225 13.88 11.95 7.34
C SER A 225 12.91 13.13 7.15
N ASP A 226 11.73 12.88 6.59
CA ASP A 226 10.73 13.91 6.29
C ASP A 226 9.64 14.01 7.35
N LEU A 227 9.71 13.17 8.37
CA LEU A 227 8.81 13.21 9.50
C LEU A 227 9.22 14.35 10.43
N THR A 228 8.80 15.59 10.13
CA THR A 228 9.01 16.77 10.97
C THR A 228 8.12 16.74 12.21
N ASP A 229 8.39 17.57 13.21
CA ASP A 229 7.53 17.67 14.42
C ASP A 229 6.13 18.15 14.04
N GLU A 230 6.02 19.09 13.11
CA GLU A 230 4.75 19.58 12.57
C GLU A 230 3.94 18.46 11.91
N LEU A 231 4.59 17.59 11.13
CA LEU A 231 3.91 16.45 10.50
C LEU A 231 3.47 15.41 11.54
N ILE A 232 4.26 15.18 12.59
CA ILE A 232 3.85 14.29 13.69
C ILE A 232 2.59 14.84 14.37
N ASP A 233 2.61 16.11 14.73
CA ASP A 233 1.49 16.75 15.41
C ASP A 233 0.24 16.72 14.52
N ALA A 234 0.39 16.97 13.20
CA ALA A 234 -0.70 16.85 12.24
C ALA A 234 -1.28 15.43 12.16
N ILE A 235 -0.42 14.39 12.11
CA ILE A 235 -0.85 12.98 12.11
C ILE A 235 -1.62 12.65 13.38
N CYS A 236 -1.15 13.05 14.56
CA CYS A 236 -1.85 12.79 15.82
C CYS A 236 -3.26 13.41 15.86
N LEU A 237 -3.44 14.58 15.24
CA LEU A 237 -4.73 15.27 15.17
C LEU A 237 -5.75 14.63 14.22
N THR A 238 -5.33 13.69 13.36
CA THR A 238 -6.24 12.98 12.43
C THR A 238 -7.11 11.90 13.08
N GLY A 239 -6.93 11.65 14.38
CA GLY A 239 -7.53 10.51 15.08
C GLY A 239 -6.85 9.17 14.79
N VAL A 240 -5.78 9.16 13.98
CA VAL A 240 -5.03 7.96 13.61
C VAL A 240 -3.52 8.18 13.84
N PRO A 241 -3.04 8.08 15.09
CA PRO A 241 -1.61 8.19 15.40
C PRO A 241 -0.87 6.90 14.98
N TYR A 242 -0.82 6.66 13.68
CA TYR A 242 -0.23 5.50 13.05
C TYR A 242 0.89 5.93 12.11
N PHE A 243 2.08 5.40 12.33
CA PHE A 243 3.30 5.80 11.64
C PHE A 243 3.87 4.61 10.87
N ASP A 244 3.55 4.53 9.57
CA ASP A 244 4.18 3.58 8.64
C ASP A 244 5.49 4.14 8.11
N LEU A 245 6.58 3.78 8.79
CA LEU A 245 7.91 4.28 8.53
C LEU A 245 8.66 3.29 7.65
N SER A 246 9.03 3.72 6.45
CA SER A 246 9.89 2.92 5.58
C SER A 246 11.33 2.94 6.13
N LEU A 247 11.72 2.04 7.03
CA LEU A 247 13.07 2.02 7.64
C LEU A 247 14.08 1.20 6.83
N GLN A 248 13.64 0.14 6.15
CA GLN A 248 14.38 -0.71 5.20
C GLN A 248 15.58 -1.46 5.79
N HIS A 249 16.34 -0.87 6.70
CA HIS A 249 17.36 -1.52 7.53
C HIS A 249 17.71 -0.59 8.71
N VAL A 250 18.59 -0.99 9.64
CA VAL A 250 19.02 -0.16 10.78
C VAL A 250 20.53 0.08 10.86
N SER A 251 21.33 -0.87 10.38
CA SER A 251 22.78 -0.71 10.25
C SER A 251 23.15 0.53 9.41
N ALA A 252 23.94 1.41 10.00
CA ALA A 252 24.36 2.65 9.35
C ALA A 252 25.24 2.41 8.09
N PRO A 253 26.23 1.48 8.10
CA PRO A 253 26.94 1.07 6.88
C PRO A 253 26.01 0.58 5.77
N LEU A 254 25.05 -0.30 6.10
CA LEU A 254 24.18 -0.88 5.09
C LEU A 254 23.18 0.15 4.54
N LEU A 255 22.59 0.99 5.40
CA LEU A 255 21.72 2.09 4.97
C LEU A 255 22.42 3.06 4.03
N ARG A 256 23.69 3.42 4.30
CA ARG A 256 24.47 4.25 3.37
C ARG A 256 24.67 3.56 2.03
N ARG A 257 24.91 2.25 2.02
CA ARG A 257 25.04 1.45 0.80
C ARG A 257 23.73 1.39 0.02
N MET A 258 22.60 1.29 0.72
CA MET A 258 21.24 1.43 0.17
C MET A 258 20.89 2.87 -0.26
N LYS A 259 21.82 3.83 -0.13
CA LYS A 259 21.59 5.28 -0.39
C LYS A 259 20.44 5.85 0.44
N ARG A 260 20.32 5.41 1.69
CA ARG A 260 19.28 5.85 2.63
C ARG A 260 19.86 6.65 3.79
N TRP A 261 19.00 7.47 4.36
CA TRP A 261 19.29 8.23 5.58
C TRP A 261 18.90 7.42 6.82
N GLY A 262 19.67 7.59 7.89
CA GLY A 262 19.31 7.11 9.23
C GLY A 262 20.21 5.99 9.76
N ASN A 263 19.85 5.49 10.92
CA ASN A 263 20.38 4.31 11.61
C ASN A 263 19.46 3.95 12.78
N GLY A 264 19.67 2.78 13.41
CA GLY A 264 18.87 2.31 14.54
C GLY A 264 18.69 3.36 15.65
N GLU A 265 19.79 3.96 16.12
CA GLU A 265 19.77 4.98 17.18
C GLU A 265 18.87 6.19 16.83
N ARG A 266 18.96 6.70 15.59
CA ARG A 266 18.13 7.82 15.13
C ARG A 266 16.66 7.43 15.04
N PHE A 267 16.36 6.22 14.57
CA PHE A 267 14.99 5.74 14.48
C PHE A 267 14.38 5.56 15.86
N THR A 268 15.09 4.89 16.79
CA THR A 268 14.65 4.72 18.18
C THR A 268 14.40 6.06 18.86
N ARG A 269 15.31 7.03 18.69
CA ARG A 269 15.10 8.39 19.21
C ARG A 269 13.83 9.01 18.64
N ARG A 270 13.61 8.93 17.32
CA ARG A 270 12.42 9.52 16.69
C ARG A 270 11.12 8.87 17.17
N MET A 271 11.10 7.55 17.32
CA MET A 271 9.95 6.82 17.84
C MET A 271 9.70 7.16 19.31
N ALA A 272 10.75 7.29 20.13
CA ALA A 272 10.61 7.75 21.51
C ALA A 272 10.06 9.18 21.57
N ASP A 273 10.47 10.07 20.67
CA ASP A 273 9.95 11.45 20.58
C ASP A 273 8.46 11.48 20.22
N ILE A 274 8.01 10.55 19.37
CA ILE A 274 6.60 10.39 19.01
C ILE A 274 5.82 9.82 20.20
N ARG A 275 6.28 8.72 20.82
CA ARG A 275 5.63 8.11 22.00
C ARG A 275 5.50 9.07 23.19
N ARG A 276 6.42 10.03 23.33
CA ARG A 276 6.29 11.10 24.35
C ARG A 276 5.17 12.09 24.07
N ARG A 277 4.83 12.32 22.79
CA ARG A 277 3.71 13.17 22.37
C ARG A 277 2.40 12.40 22.40
N GLU A 278 2.41 11.19 21.86
CA GLU A 278 1.25 10.31 21.76
C GLU A 278 1.64 8.89 22.21
N PRO A 279 1.41 8.55 23.49
CA PRO A 279 1.74 7.22 24.03
C PRO A 279 1.01 6.08 23.32
N GLY A 280 -0.15 6.36 22.70
CA GLY A 280 -0.90 5.39 21.93
C GLY A 280 -0.34 5.10 20.54
N ALA A 281 0.68 5.84 20.08
CA ALA A 281 1.15 5.75 18.70
C ALA A 281 1.51 4.33 18.25
N ALA A 282 0.91 3.90 17.15
CA ALA A 282 1.20 2.63 16.49
C ALA A 282 2.29 2.82 15.44
N PHE A 283 3.27 1.92 15.42
CA PHE A 283 4.38 1.96 14.48
C PHE A 283 4.38 0.75 13.59
N ARG A 284 4.48 1.01 12.28
CA ARG A 284 4.70 0.00 11.26
C ARG A 284 6.02 0.26 10.55
N SER A 285 6.74 -0.80 10.20
CA SER A 285 7.88 -0.69 9.31
C SER A 285 8.04 -1.88 8.37
N ASN A 286 8.95 -1.73 7.42
CA ASN A 286 9.38 -2.78 6.50
C ASN A 286 10.90 -2.82 6.45
N PHE A 287 11.47 -4.01 6.39
CA PHE A 287 12.91 -4.25 6.31
C PHE A 287 13.26 -5.17 5.15
N ILE A 288 14.40 -4.89 4.51
CA ILE A 288 14.99 -5.69 3.45
C ILE A 288 16.15 -6.47 4.06
N VAL A 289 16.12 -7.79 3.90
CA VAL A 289 17.11 -8.73 4.42
C VAL A 289 17.88 -9.35 3.24
N GLY A 290 19.19 -9.43 3.38
CA GLY A 290 20.10 -9.91 2.34
C GLY A 290 20.55 -8.84 1.34
N TYR A 291 20.53 -7.56 1.71
CA TYR A 291 21.04 -6.51 0.80
C TYR A 291 22.54 -6.77 0.49
N PRO A 292 23.04 -6.55 -0.75
CA PRO A 292 24.42 -6.90 -1.09
C PRO A 292 25.43 -6.28 -0.13
N GLY A 293 26.22 -7.14 0.52
CA GLY A 293 27.21 -6.78 1.54
C GLY A 293 26.71 -6.81 2.98
N GLU A 294 25.49 -7.27 3.25
CA GLU A 294 24.97 -7.42 4.61
C GLU A 294 25.70 -8.52 5.39
N THR A 295 26.25 -8.14 6.53
CA THR A 295 27.04 -9.02 7.41
C THR A 295 26.19 -9.59 8.55
N GLU A 296 26.74 -10.56 9.28
CA GLU A 296 26.12 -11.10 10.50
C GLU A 296 25.91 -9.99 11.55
N ALA A 297 26.88 -9.09 11.71
CA ALA A 297 26.75 -7.96 12.64
C ALA A 297 25.64 -6.97 12.25
N ASP A 298 25.37 -6.79 10.96
CA ASP A 298 24.26 -5.95 10.50
C ASP A 298 22.90 -6.58 10.84
N HIS A 299 22.80 -7.91 10.72
CA HIS A 299 21.61 -8.68 11.08
C HIS A 299 21.39 -8.71 12.60
N ASP A 300 22.45 -8.90 13.39
CA ASP A 300 22.40 -8.80 14.86
C ASP A 300 21.91 -7.41 15.32
N GLU A 301 22.36 -6.33 14.66
CA GLU A 301 21.88 -4.97 14.94
C GLU A 301 20.38 -4.82 14.61
N LEU A 302 19.91 -5.47 13.55
CA LEU A 302 18.50 -5.47 13.18
C LEU A 302 17.64 -6.24 14.18
N LEU A 303 18.06 -7.43 14.62
CA LEU A 303 17.38 -8.21 15.67
C LEU A 303 17.27 -7.40 16.97
N ALA A 304 18.40 -6.83 17.42
CA ALA A 304 18.44 -6.01 18.62
C ALA A 304 17.53 -4.79 18.52
N PHE A 305 17.49 -4.14 17.35
CA PHE A 305 16.59 -3.01 17.11
C PHE A 305 15.12 -3.42 17.16
N VAL A 306 14.73 -4.52 16.51
CA VAL A 306 13.33 -4.97 16.49
C VAL A 306 12.86 -5.31 17.92
N GLU A 307 13.71 -6.01 18.67
CA GLU A 307 13.49 -6.32 20.10
C GLU A 307 13.38 -5.04 20.95
N GLU A 308 14.23 -4.03 20.74
CA GLU A 308 14.17 -2.78 21.54
C GLU A 308 12.99 -1.88 21.13
N ALA A 309 12.75 -1.73 19.83
CA ALA A 309 11.78 -0.79 19.29
C ALA A 309 10.34 -1.21 19.61
N GLN A 310 10.07 -2.52 19.71
CA GLN A 310 8.74 -3.08 19.97
C GLN A 310 7.69 -2.49 19.00
N LEU A 311 7.96 -2.63 17.70
CA LEU A 311 7.07 -2.14 16.64
C LEU A 311 5.77 -2.96 16.64
N ASP A 312 4.64 -2.29 16.37
CA ASP A 312 3.32 -2.95 16.31
C ASP A 312 3.23 -3.89 15.10
N TRP A 313 3.83 -3.47 13.98
CA TRP A 313 3.80 -4.20 12.72
C TRP A 313 5.17 -4.12 12.02
N CYS A 314 5.72 -5.26 11.60
CA CYS A 314 6.88 -5.29 10.71
C CYS A 314 6.67 -6.27 9.56
N GLY A 315 7.00 -5.83 8.35
CA GLY A 315 7.24 -6.71 7.21
C GLY A 315 8.73 -6.94 7.00
N PHE A 316 9.13 -8.18 6.73
CA PHE A 316 10.49 -8.52 6.33
C PHE A 316 10.47 -9.12 4.93
N PHE A 317 11.35 -8.62 4.07
CA PHE A 317 11.39 -9.00 2.67
C PHE A 317 12.82 -9.39 2.30
N SER A 318 12.97 -10.48 1.54
CA SER A 318 14.22 -10.81 0.86
C SER A 318 14.61 -9.67 -0.08
N PHE A 319 15.90 -9.38 -0.15
CA PHE A 319 16.41 -8.51 -1.21
C PHE A 319 16.20 -9.18 -2.57
N SER A 320 15.43 -8.50 -3.43
CA SER A 320 15.29 -8.83 -4.86
C SER A 320 16.20 -7.92 -5.67
N SER A 321 17.11 -8.51 -6.45
CA SER A 321 17.96 -7.74 -7.37
C SER A 321 17.17 -7.35 -8.60
N GLU A 322 17.01 -6.04 -8.81
CA GLU A 322 16.20 -5.50 -9.89
C GLU A 322 17.09 -4.85 -10.96
N GLU A 323 16.90 -5.25 -12.23
CA GLU A 323 17.67 -4.69 -13.35
C GLU A 323 17.56 -3.17 -13.41
N GLY A 324 18.69 -2.50 -13.66
CA GLY A 324 18.79 -1.05 -13.74
C GLY A 324 18.86 -0.34 -12.38
N THR A 325 18.81 -1.06 -11.26
CA THR A 325 19.01 -0.48 -9.93
C THR A 325 20.49 -0.42 -9.56
N TYR A 326 20.85 0.48 -8.64
CA TYR A 326 22.23 0.56 -8.14
C TYR A 326 22.68 -0.73 -7.45
N ALA A 327 21.75 -1.46 -6.82
CA ALA A 327 22.04 -2.68 -6.09
C ALA A 327 22.35 -3.87 -7.01
N ALA A 328 21.89 -3.87 -8.25
CA ALA A 328 22.08 -4.97 -9.19
C ALA A 328 23.56 -5.24 -9.50
N ASP A 329 24.38 -4.20 -9.50
CA ASP A 329 25.81 -4.27 -9.84
C ASP A 329 26.71 -4.40 -8.58
N LEU A 330 26.14 -4.60 -7.40
CA LEU A 330 26.90 -4.65 -6.15
C LEU A 330 27.42 -6.06 -5.84
N ASP A 331 28.68 -6.13 -5.41
CA ASP A 331 29.29 -7.35 -4.86
C ASP A 331 28.73 -7.72 -3.48
N GLY A 332 28.96 -8.96 -3.05
CA GLY A 332 28.58 -9.43 -1.72
C GLY A 332 27.14 -9.90 -1.63
N VAL A 333 26.64 -10.54 -2.70
CA VAL A 333 25.32 -11.17 -2.73
C VAL A 333 25.20 -12.17 -1.57
N VAL A 334 24.13 -12.01 -0.78
CA VAL A 334 23.83 -12.90 0.33
C VAL A 334 23.16 -14.16 -0.21
N PRO A 335 23.61 -15.38 0.16
CA PRO A 335 23.00 -16.62 -0.30
C PRO A 335 21.52 -16.72 0.12
N ALA A 336 20.68 -17.26 -0.76
CA ALA A 336 19.24 -17.41 -0.50
C ALA A 336 18.93 -18.19 0.80
N GLY A 337 19.69 -19.26 1.09
CA GLY A 337 19.53 -20.01 2.34
C GLY A 337 19.74 -19.15 3.58
N LEU A 338 20.76 -18.29 3.57
CA LEU A 338 21.03 -17.37 4.68
C LEU A 338 19.95 -16.28 4.79
N MET A 339 19.42 -15.78 3.67
CA MET A 339 18.29 -14.86 3.69
C MET A 339 17.04 -15.52 4.31
N SER A 340 16.74 -16.76 3.94
CA SER A 340 15.61 -17.51 4.51
C SER A 340 15.76 -17.74 6.02
N GLU A 341 16.96 -18.08 6.49
CA GLU A 341 17.26 -18.22 7.93
C GLU A 341 17.02 -16.89 8.68
N ARG A 342 17.56 -15.78 8.17
CA ARG A 342 17.39 -14.45 8.75
C ARG A 342 15.93 -13.99 8.77
N LEU A 343 15.19 -14.25 7.69
CA LEU A 343 13.76 -13.93 7.62
C LEU A 343 12.94 -14.73 8.62
N ALA A 344 13.24 -16.03 8.80
CA ALA A 344 12.57 -16.86 9.79
C ALA A 344 12.83 -16.34 11.21
N GLU A 345 14.08 -16.00 11.54
CA GLU A 345 14.45 -15.46 12.85
C GLU A 345 13.74 -14.14 13.17
N LEU A 346 13.75 -13.19 12.22
CA LEU A 346 13.06 -11.90 12.36
C LEU A 346 11.53 -12.06 12.42
N GLY A 347 10.98 -12.98 11.63
CA GLY A 347 9.55 -13.31 11.64
C GLY A 347 9.10 -13.86 13.00
N GLU A 348 9.79 -14.89 13.51
CA GLU A 348 9.50 -15.45 14.83
C GLU A 348 9.63 -14.42 15.96
N LEU A 349 10.62 -13.53 15.86
CA LEU A 349 10.77 -12.43 16.81
C LEU A 349 9.59 -11.47 16.75
N GLN A 350 9.23 -10.99 15.55
CA GLN A 350 8.13 -10.05 15.38
C GLN A 350 6.78 -10.66 15.75
N ASP A 351 6.52 -11.93 15.44
CA ASP A 351 5.27 -12.60 15.81
C ASP A 351 5.06 -12.58 17.33
N ARG A 352 6.12 -12.82 18.11
CA ARG A 352 6.08 -12.70 19.58
C ARG A 352 5.78 -11.28 20.02
N ILE A 353 6.44 -10.28 19.42
CA ILE A 353 6.25 -8.87 19.75
C ILE A 353 4.82 -8.44 19.44
N THR A 354 4.33 -8.70 18.23
CA THR A 354 2.97 -8.37 17.82
C THR A 354 1.98 -9.01 18.78
N ALA A 355 2.06 -10.33 19.01
CA ALA A 355 1.16 -11.04 19.90
C ALA A 355 1.15 -10.43 21.33
N ALA A 356 2.32 -10.14 21.90
CA ALA A 356 2.42 -9.52 23.23
C ALA A 356 1.75 -8.14 23.26
N LYS A 357 1.96 -7.29 22.24
CA LYS A 357 1.30 -5.98 22.14
C LYS A 357 -0.21 -6.09 21.94
N ARG A 358 -0.70 -7.14 21.26
CA ARG A 358 -2.14 -7.41 21.16
C ARG A 358 -2.71 -7.85 22.50
N ASP A 359 -2.01 -8.72 23.23
CA ASP A 359 -2.40 -9.17 24.56
C ASP A 359 -2.50 -8.02 25.57
N GLU A 360 -1.60 -7.03 25.49
CA GLU A 360 -1.64 -5.82 26.32
C GLU A 360 -2.92 -4.99 26.15
N LEU A 361 -3.61 -5.12 25.01
CA LEU A 361 -4.88 -4.43 24.75
C LEU A 361 -6.07 -5.14 25.40
N ILE A 362 -5.94 -6.38 25.87
CA ILE A 362 -7.05 -7.12 26.48
C ILE A 362 -7.54 -6.40 27.74
N GLY A 363 -8.85 -6.15 27.78
CA GLY A 363 -9.53 -5.39 28.83
C GLY A 363 -9.60 -3.88 28.59
N SER A 364 -8.92 -3.36 27.57
CA SER A 364 -9.03 -1.94 27.20
C SER A 364 -10.32 -1.65 26.42
N GLU A 365 -10.83 -0.42 26.57
CA GLU A 365 -11.90 0.11 25.72
C GLU A 365 -11.29 0.79 24.49
N VAL A 366 -11.72 0.37 23.30
CA VAL A 366 -11.23 0.87 22.02
C VAL A 366 -12.38 1.26 21.11
N GLU A 367 -12.12 2.19 20.19
CA GLU A 367 -13.06 2.57 19.14
C GLU A 367 -12.76 1.79 17.85
N VAL A 368 -13.73 1.01 17.38
CA VAL A 368 -13.64 0.16 16.21
C VAL A 368 -14.50 0.75 15.07
N LEU A 369 -13.92 0.90 13.88
CA LEU A 369 -14.65 1.11 12.64
C LEU A 369 -15.04 -0.26 12.08
N VAL A 370 -16.33 -0.51 11.89
CA VAL A 370 -16.84 -1.77 11.34
C VAL A 370 -16.67 -1.75 9.82
N ASP A 371 -15.77 -2.56 9.27
CA ASP A 371 -15.46 -2.59 7.84
C ASP A 371 -16.36 -3.55 7.07
N ALA A 372 -16.68 -4.69 7.69
CA ALA A 372 -17.52 -5.73 7.13
C ALA A 372 -18.33 -6.41 8.25
N GLN A 373 -19.25 -7.30 7.87
CA GLN A 373 -19.99 -8.07 8.86
C GLN A 373 -19.02 -8.91 9.72
N GLY A 374 -19.09 -8.72 11.04
CA GLY A 374 -18.25 -9.42 12.02
C GLY A 374 -16.80 -8.92 12.10
N GLN A 375 -16.41 -7.92 11.31
CA GLN A 375 -15.02 -7.47 11.19
C GLN A 375 -14.91 -5.95 11.22
N GLY A 376 -13.93 -5.44 11.96
CA GLY A 376 -13.59 -4.03 11.99
C GLY A 376 -12.14 -3.78 12.34
N ARG A 377 -11.77 -2.51 12.47
CA ARG A 377 -10.41 -2.05 12.79
C ARG A 377 -10.43 -0.89 13.77
N THR A 378 -9.46 -0.88 14.68
CA THR A 378 -9.12 0.33 15.44
C THR A 378 -8.27 1.26 14.56
N TYR A 379 -7.73 2.34 15.13
CA TYR A 379 -6.74 3.14 14.41
C TYR A 379 -5.40 2.40 14.23
N ARG A 380 -5.14 1.35 15.00
CA ARG A 380 -3.85 0.63 15.01
C ARG A 380 -3.68 -0.31 13.81
N GLU A 381 -4.75 -0.63 13.09
CA GLU A 381 -4.72 -1.53 11.94
C GLU A 381 -4.97 -0.78 10.63
N ALA A 382 -4.01 -0.81 9.72
CA ALA A 382 -4.22 -0.37 8.34
C ALA A 382 -5.13 -1.36 7.60
N PRO A 383 -6.08 -0.87 6.77
CA PRO A 383 -6.95 -1.77 6.01
C PRO A 383 -6.13 -2.69 5.12
N GLU A 384 -6.56 -3.95 4.99
CA GLU A 384 -5.98 -5.00 4.11
C GLU A 384 -4.50 -5.38 4.35
N ILE A 385 -3.81 -4.74 5.30
CA ILE A 385 -2.36 -4.88 5.50
C ILE A 385 -2.04 -5.48 6.87
N ASP A 386 -2.69 -4.97 7.91
CA ASP A 386 -2.45 -5.39 9.29
C ASP A 386 -3.54 -6.39 9.76
N GLY A 387 -3.62 -6.66 11.06
CA GLY A 387 -4.65 -7.53 11.64
C GLY A 387 -6.06 -6.95 11.61
N ILE A 388 -7.04 -7.72 12.07
CA ILE A 388 -8.44 -7.32 12.20
C ILE A 388 -8.92 -7.37 13.65
N VAL A 389 -10.08 -6.76 13.89
CA VAL A 389 -10.85 -6.90 15.13
C VAL A 389 -12.14 -7.64 14.80
N THR A 390 -12.29 -8.85 15.33
CA THR A 390 -13.57 -9.57 15.30
C THR A 390 -14.56 -8.87 16.23
N VAL A 391 -15.72 -8.52 15.69
CA VAL A 391 -16.80 -7.81 16.39
C VAL A 391 -18.14 -8.55 16.19
N PRO A 392 -19.19 -8.26 16.98
CA PRO A 392 -20.50 -8.86 16.78
C PRO A 392 -21.10 -8.54 15.39
N ASP A 393 -21.66 -9.56 14.74
CA ASP A 393 -22.32 -9.46 13.43
C ASP A 393 -23.54 -8.51 13.39
N THR A 394 -24.01 -8.07 14.56
CA THR A 394 -25.13 -7.13 14.69
C THR A 394 -24.74 -5.68 14.43
N LEU A 395 -23.45 -5.36 14.38
CA LEU A 395 -22.99 -3.99 14.12
C LEU A 395 -23.11 -3.64 12.64
N ALA A 396 -23.54 -2.41 12.36
CA ALA A 396 -23.70 -1.93 11.00
C ALA A 396 -22.35 -1.52 10.39
N ILE A 397 -22.10 -1.93 9.16
CA ILE A 397 -20.91 -1.54 8.38
C ILE A 397 -20.83 -0.01 8.28
N GLY A 398 -19.63 0.53 8.49
CA GLY A 398 -19.33 1.96 8.45
C GLY A 398 -19.71 2.75 9.70
N THR A 399 -20.05 2.06 10.80
CA THR A 399 -20.26 2.69 12.11
C THR A 399 -19.01 2.58 12.99
N PHE A 400 -18.84 3.57 13.86
CA PHE A 400 -17.87 3.52 14.96
C PHE A 400 -18.55 2.98 16.20
N ALA A 401 -17.93 2.01 16.85
CA ALA A 401 -18.40 1.41 18.09
C ALA A 401 -17.29 1.38 19.13
N THR A 402 -17.58 1.85 20.35
CA THR A 402 -16.70 1.66 21.51
C THR A 402 -16.94 0.28 22.09
N MET A 403 -15.88 -0.51 22.21
CA MET A 403 -15.93 -1.92 22.58
C MET A 403 -14.79 -2.27 23.52
N THR A 404 -14.95 -3.33 24.31
CA THR A 404 -13.87 -3.85 25.16
C THR A 404 -13.17 -5.00 24.45
N ILE A 405 -11.86 -4.96 24.35
CA ILE A 405 -11.08 -6.11 23.86
C ILE A 405 -11.17 -7.24 24.89
N THR A 406 -11.61 -8.42 24.45
CA THR A 406 -11.82 -9.59 25.30
C THR A 406 -10.80 -10.70 25.07
N GLY A 407 -10.08 -10.66 23.95
CA GLY A 407 -9.03 -11.59 23.62
C GLY A 407 -8.22 -11.15 22.42
N ALA A 408 -7.10 -11.84 22.19
CA ALA A 408 -6.24 -11.71 21.03
C ALA A 408 -5.92 -13.09 20.46
N LEU A 409 -5.77 -13.18 19.14
CA LEU A 409 -5.42 -14.38 18.39
C LEU A 409 -4.28 -14.04 17.43
N GLY A 410 -3.04 -14.10 17.92
CA GLY A 410 -1.87 -13.66 17.16
C GLY A 410 -1.98 -12.15 16.84
N PRO A 411 -2.06 -11.75 15.55
CA PRO A 411 -2.24 -10.34 15.17
C PRO A 411 -3.67 -9.81 15.36
N ASP A 412 -4.66 -10.68 15.47
CA ASP A 412 -6.08 -10.30 15.50
C ASP A 412 -6.60 -10.09 16.92
N LEU A 413 -7.62 -9.25 17.07
CA LEU A 413 -8.31 -9.00 18.33
C LEU A 413 -9.76 -9.49 18.29
N VAL A 414 -10.32 -9.75 19.46
CA VAL A 414 -11.74 -10.03 19.65
C VAL A 414 -12.31 -8.98 20.59
N ALA A 415 -13.32 -8.24 20.13
CA ALA A 415 -13.98 -7.19 20.91
C ALA A 415 -15.47 -7.51 21.13
N ASP A 416 -15.98 -7.16 22.30
CA ASP A 416 -17.40 -7.27 22.63
C ASP A 416 -17.93 -5.95 23.21
N THR A 417 -19.24 -5.77 23.14
CA THR A 417 -19.93 -4.62 23.71
C THR A 417 -19.58 -4.46 25.19
N VAL A 418 -19.40 -3.21 25.61
CA VAL A 418 -19.05 -2.87 27.00
C VAL A 418 -20.04 -3.58 27.93
N LYS A 419 -19.55 -4.46 28.80
CA LYS A 419 -20.36 -5.06 29.86
C LYS A 419 -20.83 -3.92 30.76
N GLY A 420 -22.00 -3.36 30.46
CA GLY A 420 -22.72 -2.50 31.39
C GLY A 420 -22.77 -3.25 32.72
N SER A 421 -22.32 -2.58 33.78
CA SER A 421 -22.39 -3.09 35.14
C SER A 421 -23.79 -3.68 35.36
N ARG A 422 -23.88 -5.01 35.43
CA ARG A 422 -25.10 -5.65 35.93
C ARG A 422 -25.28 -5.10 37.33
N SER A 423 -26.36 -4.34 37.50
CA SER A 423 -26.80 -3.78 38.77
C SER A 423 -27.17 -4.88 39.76
#